data_AF-A0A7S0XH11-F1
#
_entry.id   AF-A0A7S0XH11-F1
#
_cell.length_a   1.000
_cell.length_b   1.000
_cell.length_c   1.000
_cell.angle_alpha   90.00
_cell.angle_beta   90.00
_cell.angle_gamma   90.00
#
_symmetry.space_group_name_H-M   'P 1'
#
loop_
_entity.id
_entity.type
_entity.pdbx_description
1 polymer ?
#
loop_
_entity_poly.entity_id
_entity_poly.type
_entity_poly.pdbx_seq_one_letter_code
_entity_poly.pdbx_strand_id
1 'polypeptide(L)'
;HEGKEVDITTRGISFEVFDSDGQGSVPVATLVDVVAVNNPAVLDLNGLHRPGVDYVASMSENERFLGVSLVDSDLFLGDADGRLIVRARIVYEGSISDGANAEYVELNLRGSSVIGSWNHVTQSFDLYGPDTLESYRSILASARYVNTGRQDFIMSRSPPSRELIFT
;
A
#
# COMPACT_ATOMS: atom_id res chain seq x y z
N HIS A 1 12.15 -9.33 23.88
CA HIS A 1 13.00 -9.43 22.68
C HIS A 1 12.87 -8.15 21.91
N GLU A 2 13.98 -7.54 21.48
CA GLU A 2 13.96 -6.37 20.58
C GLU A 2 13.97 -6.80 19.09
N GLY A 3 14.26 -8.07 18.80
CA GLY A 3 14.19 -8.66 17.46
C GLY A 3 12.80 -9.22 17.16
N LYS A 4 12.38 -9.10 15.90
CA LYS A 4 11.04 -9.51 15.42
C LYS A 4 10.99 -10.92 14.81
N GLU A 5 12.16 -11.53 14.59
CA GLU A 5 12.31 -12.96 14.34
C GLU A 5 12.68 -13.66 15.66
N VAL A 6 11.69 -13.77 16.54
CA VAL A 6 11.91 -14.42 17.83
C VAL A 6 11.84 -15.94 17.65
N ASP A 7 12.83 -16.66 18.18
CA ASP A 7 12.72 -18.10 18.36
C ASP A 7 11.58 -18.42 19.34
N ILE A 8 10.51 -18.99 18.80
CA ILE A 8 9.28 -19.35 19.50
C ILE A 8 9.38 -20.68 20.26
N THR A 9 10.55 -21.33 20.27
CA THR A 9 10.77 -22.56 21.02
C THR A 9 10.53 -22.33 22.52
N THR A 10 9.63 -23.12 23.11
CA THR A 10 9.36 -23.12 24.56
C THR A 10 10.63 -23.46 25.34
N ARG A 11 10.90 -22.68 26.38
CA ARG A 11 12.11 -22.80 27.20
C ARG A 11 11.77 -23.47 28.51
N GLY A 12 12.46 -24.56 28.84
CA GLY A 12 12.40 -25.17 30.17
C GLY A 12 13.45 -24.55 31.09
N ILE A 13 13.03 -24.07 32.27
CA ILE A 13 13.94 -23.57 33.32
C ILE A 13 13.77 -24.47 34.53
N SER A 14 14.84 -25.18 34.90
CA SER A 14 14.89 -26.05 36.08
C SER A 14 15.57 -25.37 37.25
N PHE A 15 15.04 -25.59 38.45
CA PHE A 15 15.59 -25.14 39.72
C PHE A 15 15.92 -26.35 40.58
N GLU A 16 17.08 -26.28 41.22
CA GLU A 16 17.56 -27.22 42.23
C GLU A 16 18.27 -26.41 43.31
N VAL A 17 18.07 -26.77 44.58
CA VAL A 17 18.75 -26.14 45.71
C VAL A 17 19.56 -27.18 46.46
N PHE A 18 20.69 -26.75 47.01
CA PHE A 18 21.61 -27.58 47.79
C PHE A 18 21.70 -27.03 49.21
N ASP A 19 21.75 -27.92 50.20
CA ASP A 19 22.01 -27.54 51.60
C ASP A 19 23.50 -27.34 51.88
N SER A 20 23.85 -27.05 53.14
CA SER A 20 25.24 -26.85 53.57
C SER A 20 26.10 -28.09 53.44
N ASP A 21 25.48 -29.28 53.38
CA ASP A 21 26.16 -30.57 53.26
C ASP A 21 26.29 -31.01 51.79
N GLY A 22 25.72 -30.25 50.85
CA GLY A 22 25.79 -30.48 49.41
C GLY A 22 24.71 -31.42 48.87
N GLN A 23 23.68 -31.74 49.65
CA GLN A 23 22.57 -32.58 49.21
C GLN A 23 21.56 -31.75 48.40
N GLY A 24 21.27 -32.17 47.16
CA GLY A 24 20.33 -31.51 46.26
C GLY A 24 18.87 -31.90 46.48
N SER A 25 17.95 -30.96 46.23
CA SER A 25 16.51 -31.21 46.12
C SER A 25 16.16 -31.99 44.84
N VAL A 26 14.96 -32.58 44.76
CA VAL A 26 14.43 -33.03 43.44
C VAL A 26 14.26 -31.80 42.54
N PRO A 27 14.79 -31.79 41.29
CA PRO A 27 14.63 -30.67 40.40
C PRO A 27 13.15 -30.39 40.10
N VAL A 28 12.78 -29.11 40.13
CA VAL A 28 11.47 -28.62 39.69
C VAL A 28 11.65 -27.71 38.49
N ALA A 29 10.68 -27.68 37.57
CA ALA A 29 10.81 -26.89 36.35
C ALA A 29 9.59 -26.01 36.10
N THR A 30 9.83 -24.89 35.43
CA THR A 30 8.80 -24.07 34.79
C THR A 30 9.06 -24.04 33.28
N LEU A 31 8.00 -23.84 32.52
CA LEU A 31 8.08 -23.57 31.10
C LEU A 31 7.90 -22.08 30.85
N VAL A 32 8.59 -21.56 29.85
CA VAL A 32 8.42 -20.20 29.33
C VAL A 32 8.08 -20.31 27.85
N ASP A 33 6.82 -20.02 27.54
CA ASP A 33 6.36 -19.91 26.16
C ASP A 33 6.75 -18.55 25.58
N VAL A 34 7.27 -18.58 24.36
CA VAL A 34 7.65 -17.37 23.62
C VAL A 34 6.70 -17.24 22.43
N VAL A 35 5.90 -16.18 22.43
CA VAL A 35 4.90 -15.93 21.40
C VAL A 35 5.40 -14.85 20.43
N ALA A 36 5.24 -15.10 19.13
CA ALA A 36 5.40 -14.07 18.11
C ALA A 36 4.12 -13.23 18.01
N VAL A 37 4.27 -11.93 17.74
CA VAL A 37 3.16 -11.00 17.54
C VAL A 37 3.27 -10.44 16.14
N ASN A 38 2.23 -10.61 15.33
CA ASN A 38 2.16 -10.04 13.99
C ASN A 38 1.68 -8.57 14.06
N ASN A 39 2.55 -7.64 13.71
CA ASN A 39 2.26 -6.25 13.40
C ASN A 39 1.64 -6.09 12.00
N PRO A 40 0.69 -5.16 11.82
CA PRO A 40 0.16 -4.87 10.49
C PRO A 40 1.21 -4.12 9.64
N ALA A 41 1.17 -4.36 8.33
CA ALA A 41 1.86 -3.52 7.37
C ALA A 41 1.33 -2.07 7.42
N VAL A 42 2.20 -1.12 7.15
CA VAL A 42 1.94 0.32 7.09
C VAL A 42 2.04 0.75 5.64
N LEU A 43 0.98 1.38 5.13
CA LEU A 43 0.94 2.04 3.83
C LEU A 43 0.66 3.51 4.05
N ASP A 44 1.50 4.35 3.46
CA ASP A 44 1.38 5.80 3.53
C ASP A 44 1.58 6.37 2.12
N LEU A 45 0.47 6.84 1.54
CA LEU A 45 0.41 7.32 0.17
C LEU A 45 1.06 8.69 -0.02
N ASN A 46 1.22 9.48 1.04
CA ASN A 46 1.75 10.85 0.96
C ASN A 46 3.18 11.01 1.50
N GLY A 47 3.74 9.91 2.03
CA GLY A 47 5.11 9.79 2.46
C GLY A 47 5.36 10.29 3.89
N LEU A 48 6.37 9.71 4.53
CA LEU A 48 6.67 9.91 5.96
C LEU A 48 7.04 11.34 6.36
N HIS A 49 7.27 12.24 5.39
CA HIS A 49 7.63 13.62 5.63
C HIS A 49 6.41 14.53 5.84
N ARG A 50 5.20 14.02 5.65
CA ARG A 50 3.95 14.77 5.76
C ARG A 50 3.07 14.19 6.87
N PRO A 51 2.20 14.99 7.50
CA PRO A 51 1.20 14.47 8.42
C PRO A 51 0.09 13.73 7.66
N GLY A 52 -0.43 12.66 8.26
CA GLY A 52 -1.45 11.80 7.66
C GLY A 52 -0.83 10.70 6.80
N VAL A 53 -1.69 9.89 6.18
CA VAL A 53 -1.27 8.80 5.26
C VAL A 53 -1.98 8.86 3.91
N ASP A 54 -2.96 9.75 3.78
CA ASP A 54 -3.78 9.89 2.58
C ASP A 54 -3.14 10.85 1.59
N TYR A 55 -3.34 10.58 0.31
CA TYR A 55 -2.88 11.43 -0.79
C TYR A 55 -4.08 12.01 -1.55
N VAL A 56 -4.00 13.30 -1.88
CA VAL A 56 -5.03 14.00 -2.66
C VAL A 56 -4.48 14.29 -4.04
N ALA A 57 -5.13 13.72 -5.04
CA ALA A 57 -4.85 13.97 -6.45
C ALA A 57 -5.94 14.86 -7.06
N SER A 58 -5.55 15.73 -7.98
CA SER A 58 -6.48 16.51 -8.80
C SER A 58 -6.25 16.20 -10.28
N MET A 59 -7.31 15.83 -10.99
CA MET A 59 -7.27 15.67 -12.44
C MET A 59 -7.92 16.88 -13.12
N SER A 60 -7.22 17.47 -14.08
CA SER A 60 -7.80 18.43 -15.03
C SER A 60 -7.91 17.79 -16.42
N GLU A 61 -8.37 18.57 -17.39
CA GLU A 61 -8.42 18.17 -18.80
C GLU A 61 -7.04 17.83 -19.39
N ASN A 62 -5.94 18.30 -18.78
CA ASN A 62 -4.59 18.09 -19.29
C ASN A 62 -4.00 16.72 -18.94
N GLU A 63 -4.46 16.06 -17.88
CA GLU A 63 -3.94 14.76 -17.42
C GLU A 63 -4.75 13.56 -17.93
N ARG A 64 -5.75 13.79 -18.80
CA ARG A 64 -6.72 12.79 -19.26
C ARG A 64 -6.08 11.51 -19.81
N PHE A 65 -5.07 11.66 -20.66
CA PHE A 65 -4.45 10.54 -21.39
C PHE A 65 -3.37 9.82 -20.57
N LEU A 66 -2.62 10.54 -19.73
CA LEU A 66 -1.56 9.95 -18.91
C LEU A 66 -2.10 9.46 -17.56
N GLY A 67 -3.30 9.86 -17.18
CA GLY A 67 -3.84 9.69 -15.84
C GLY A 67 -3.15 10.57 -14.79
N VAL A 68 -3.76 10.62 -13.61
CA VAL A 68 -3.19 11.28 -12.43
C VAL A 68 -2.58 10.23 -11.49
N SER A 69 -1.43 10.54 -10.91
CA SER A 69 -0.84 9.69 -9.87
C SER A 69 -1.76 9.61 -8.67
N LEU A 70 -1.94 8.41 -8.12
CA LEU A 70 -2.73 8.17 -6.91
C LEU A 70 -1.91 8.19 -5.62
N VAL A 71 -0.60 8.40 -5.74
CA VAL A 71 0.33 8.48 -4.62
C VAL A 71 1.35 9.61 -4.81
N ASP A 72 2.00 10.02 -3.72
CA ASP A 72 3.20 10.85 -3.76
C ASP A 72 4.40 10.01 -4.25
N SER A 73 5.36 10.73 -4.82
CA SER A 73 6.68 10.22 -5.21
C SER A 73 7.45 9.55 -4.06
N ASP A 74 7.16 9.91 -2.80
CA ASP A 74 7.78 9.35 -1.60
C ASP A 74 6.89 8.36 -0.82
N LEU A 75 5.89 7.74 -1.50
CA LEU A 75 5.09 6.60 -1.01
C LEU A 75 5.92 5.67 -0.12
N PHE A 76 5.42 5.43 1.09
CA PHE A 76 6.00 4.49 2.02
C PHE A 76 5.14 3.23 2.14
N LEU A 77 5.80 2.08 2.05
CA LEU A 77 5.24 0.78 2.39
C LEU A 77 6.23 0.12 3.34
N GLY A 78 5.75 -0.27 4.51
CA GLY A 78 6.53 -0.88 5.58
C GLY A 78 5.83 -2.11 6.11
N ASP A 79 6.59 -3.13 6.47
CA ASP A 79 6.09 -4.16 7.37
C ASP A 79 7.15 -4.39 8.43
N ALA A 80 6.68 -4.43 9.67
CA ALA A 80 7.56 -4.41 10.81
C ALA A 80 8.12 -5.82 11.06
N ASP A 81 7.39 -6.87 10.71
CA ASP A 81 7.75 -8.27 10.96
C ASP A 81 8.51 -8.90 9.80
N GLY A 82 8.41 -8.33 8.60
CA GLY A 82 9.07 -8.90 7.44
C GLY A 82 9.17 -7.99 6.23
N ARG A 83 9.70 -8.56 5.15
CA ARG A 83 9.87 -7.87 3.86
C ARG A 83 8.99 -8.43 2.75
N LEU A 84 8.08 -9.35 3.05
CA LEU A 84 7.21 -9.98 2.06
C LEU A 84 5.78 -9.49 2.22
N ILE A 85 5.18 -9.05 1.12
CA ILE A 85 3.75 -8.73 1.01
C ILE A 85 3.14 -9.77 0.09
N VAL A 86 1.91 -10.22 0.40
CA VAL A 86 1.25 -11.34 -0.31
C VAL A 86 0.03 -10.90 -1.11
N ARG A 87 -0.55 -9.76 -0.73
CA ARG A 87 -1.72 -9.19 -1.39
C ARG A 87 -1.80 -7.68 -1.15
N ALA A 88 -2.45 -7.00 -2.08
CA ALA A 88 -2.89 -5.62 -1.92
C ALA A 88 -4.22 -5.46 -2.67
N ARG A 89 -4.98 -4.42 -2.32
CA ARG A 89 -6.23 -4.11 -2.98
C ARG A 89 -6.33 -2.60 -3.16
N ILE A 90 -6.66 -2.19 -4.38
CA ILE A 90 -7.02 -0.82 -4.72
C ILE A 90 -8.50 -0.85 -5.08
N VAL A 91 -9.30 0.08 -4.55
CA VAL A 91 -10.73 0.20 -4.85
C VAL A 91 -11.01 1.63 -5.24
N TYR A 92 -11.77 1.82 -6.32
CA TYR A 92 -12.39 3.10 -6.61
C TYR A 92 -13.70 3.16 -5.83
N GLU A 93 -13.78 4.09 -4.89
CA GLU A 93 -14.99 4.31 -4.08
C GLU A 93 -15.86 5.36 -4.77
N GLY A 94 -16.90 4.93 -5.49
CA GLY A 94 -17.86 5.84 -6.10
C GLY A 94 -18.51 5.29 -7.38
N SER A 95 -19.22 6.14 -8.10
CA SER A 95 -19.70 5.82 -9.44
C SER A 95 -18.69 6.27 -10.50
N ILE A 96 -18.42 5.40 -11.46
CA ILE A 96 -17.73 5.76 -12.70
C ILE A 96 -18.78 6.42 -13.62
N SER A 97 -18.62 7.71 -13.91
CA SER A 97 -19.64 8.53 -14.57
C SER A 97 -19.54 8.51 -16.10
N ASP A 98 -18.33 8.40 -16.64
CA ASP A 98 -18.03 8.36 -18.07
C ASP A 98 -18.03 6.92 -18.63
N GLY A 99 -18.34 5.94 -17.78
CA GLY A 99 -18.47 4.53 -18.14
C GLY A 99 -17.19 3.72 -17.92
N ALA A 100 -17.37 2.42 -17.71
CA ALA A 100 -16.31 1.49 -17.31
C ALA A 100 -15.07 1.52 -18.21
N ASN A 101 -15.24 1.70 -19.52
CA ASN A 101 -14.10 1.70 -20.45
C ASN A 101 -13.37 3.05 -20.51
N ALA A 102 -14.00 4.12 -20.02
CA ALA A 102 -13.41 5.44 -20.01
C ALA A 102 -12.64 5.68 -18.71
N GLU A 103 -13.10 5.16 -17.58
CA GLU A 103 -12.48 5.36 -16.26
C GLU A 103 -11.98 4.06 -15.63
N TYR A 104 -10.71 4.05 -15.23
CA TYR A 104 -10.08 2.89 -14.61
C TYR A 104 -8.82 3.27 -13.83
N VAL A 105 -8.34 2.34 -13.01
CA VAL A 105 -7.02 2.43 -12.38
C VAL A 105 -6.05 1.52 -13.14
N GLU A 106 -4.88 2.05 -13.46
CA GLU A 106 -3.78 1.31 -14.06
C GLU A 106 -2.63 1.11 -13.05
N LEU A 107 -2.00 -0.06 -13.15
CA LEU A 107 -0.80 -0.44 -12.40
C LEU A 107 0.21 -1.09 -13.36
N ASN A 108 1.49 -0.90 -13.09
CA ASN A 108 2.58 -1.58 -13.77
C ASN A 108 3.09 -2.74 -12.90
N LEU A 109 2.77 -3.98 -13.31
CA LEU A 109 3.20 -5.21 -12.65
C LEU A 109 4.49 -5.81 -13.27
N ARG A 110 5.10 -5.15 -14.25
CA ARG A 110 6.25 -5.72 -14.97
C ARG A 110 7.46 -5.89 -14.04
N GLY A 111 8.08 -7.05 -14.13
CA GLY A 111 9.27 -7.38 -13.33
C GLY A 111 8.95 -7.90 -11.93
N SER A 112 7.68 -8.12 -11.59
CA SER A 112 7.22 -8.70 -10.32
C SER A 112 6.60 -10.08 -10.53
N SER A 113 6.53 -10.89 -9.46
CA SER A 113 5.73 -12.12 -9.39
C SER A 113 4.23 -11.86 -9.12
N VAL A 114 3.87 -10.63 -8.74
CA VAL A 114 2.51 -10.22 -8.39
C VAL A 114 1.63 -10.20 -9.63
N ILE A 115 0.44 -10.78 -9.51
CA ILE A 115 -0.59 -10.79 -10.55
C ILE A 115 -1.82 -10.01 -10.10
N GLY A 116 -2.55 -9.48 -11.08
CA GLY A 116 -3.82 -8.81 -10.88
C GLY A 116 -4.24 -8.07 -12.15
N SER A 117 -5.49 -7.67 -12.20
CA SER A 117 -6.04 -6.83 -13.26
C SER A 117 -7.17 -5.98 -12.72
N TRP A 118 -7.36 -4.79 -13.29
CA TRP A 118 -8.52 -3.96 -12.98
C TRP A 118 -9.83 -4.68 -13.34
N ASN A 119 -10.74 -4.76 -12.39
CA ASN A 119 -12.07 -5.30 -12.59
C ASN A 119 -13.09 -4.16 -12.57
N HIS A 120 -13.67 -3.86 -13.72
CA HIS A 120 -14.63 -2.75 -13.87
C HIS A 120 -15.97 -2.99 -13.15
N VAL A 121 -16.32 -4.24 -12.85
CA VAL A 121 -17.56 -4.58 -12.14
C VAL A 121 -17.42 -4.30 -10.65
N THR A 122 -16.31 -4.73 -10.06
CA THR A 122 -16.03 -4.49 -8.63
C THR A 122 -15.31 -3.17 -8.38
N GLN A 123 -14.93 -2.47 -9.46
CA GLN A 123 -14.14 -1.24 -9.43
C GLN A 123 -12.89 -1.39 -8.55
N SER A 124 -12.23 -2.54 -8.69
CA SER A 124 -11.09 -2.90 -7.85
C SER A 124 -9.94 -3.48 -8.66
N PHE A 125 -8.73 -3.26 -8.14
CA PHE A 125 -7.52 -3.96 -8.52
C PHE A 125 -7.10 -4.84 -7.35
N ASP A 126 -7.35 -6.14 -7.46
CA ASP A 126 -6.91 -7.12 -6.48
C ASP A 126 -5.57 -7.72 -6.91
N LEU A 127 -4.55 -7.53 -6.08
CA LEU A 127 -3.19 -8.02 -6.30
C LEU A 127 -2.93 -9.26 -5.46
N TYR A 128 -2.34 -10.28 -6.08
CA TYR A 128 -2.04 -11.56 -5.46
C TYR A 128 -0.62 -12.04 -5.80
N GLY A 129 0.04 -12.65 -4.83
CA GLY A 129 1.31 -13.34 -5.02
C GLY A 129 2.37 -12.78 -4.07
N PRO A 130 3.11 -13.63 -3.34
CA PRO A 130 4.17 -13.16 -2.46
C PRO A 130 5.31 -12.52 -3.26
N ASP A 131 5.68 -11.31 -2.87
CA ASP A 131 6.84 -10.57 -3.40
C ASP A 131 7.41 -9.65 -2.32
N THR A 132 8.56 -9.03 -2.59
CA THR A 132 9.23 -8.09 -1.71
C THR A 132 8.41 -6.81 -1.51
N LEU A 133 8.62 -6.16 -0.36
CA LEU A 133 8.11 -4.84 -0.05
C LEU A 133 8.47 -3.82 -1.13
N GLU A 134 9.70 -3.87 -1.65
CA GLU A 134 10.13 -2.97 -2.72
C GLU A 134 9.35 -3.19 -4.02
N SER A 135 9.09 -4.44 -4.39
CA SER A 135 8.28 -4.79 -5.56
C SER A 135 6.84 -4.29 -5.43
N TYR A 136 6.19 -4.55 -4.29
CA TYR A 136 4.86 -4.03 -4.00
C TYR A 136 4.82 -2.50 -3.95
N ARG A 137 5.85 -1.86 -3.38
CA ARG A 137 5.96 -0.39 -3.36
C ARG A 137 6.08 0.16 -4.77
N SER A 138 6.87 -0.46 -5.65
CA SER A 138 7.01 -0.06 -7.06
C SER A 138 5.69 -0.17 -7.82
N ILE A 139 4.96 -1.28 -7.62
CA ILE A 139 3.63 -1.48 -8.20
C ILE A 139 2.67 -0.39 -7.73
N LEU A 140 2.55 -0.17 -6.42
CA LEU A 140 1.65 0.85 -5.87
C LEU A 140 2.07 2.27 -6.27
N ALA A 141 3.37 2.54 -6.39
CA ALA A 141 3.90 3.82 -6.89
C ALA A 141 3.54 4.10 -8.35
N SER A 142 3.22 3.07 -9.13
CA SER A 142 2.77 3.22 -10.51
C SER A 142 1.28 3.52 -10.65
N ALA A 143 0.52 3.50 -9.54
CA ALA A 143 -0.93 3.65 -9.55
C ALA A 143 -1.38 4.97 -10.16
N ARG A 144 -2.18 4.86 -11.23
CA ARG A 144 -2.75 6.01 -11.92
C ARG A 144 -4.25 5.83 -12.10
N TYR A 145 -5.01 6.86 -11.78
CA TYR A 145 -6.39 6.97 -12.22
C TYR A 145 -6.41 7.59 -13.62
N VAL A 146 -7.05 6.91 -14.55
CA VAL A 146 -7.20 7.33 -15.93
C VAL A 146 -8.70 7.54 -16.20
N ASN A 147 -9.03 8.66 -16.82
CA ASN A 147 -10.37 8.93 -17.34
C ASN A 147 -10.22 9.44 -18.76
N THR A 148 -10.80 8.78 -19.77
CA THR A 148 -10.71 9.11 -21.20
C THR A 148 -12.05 9.47 -21.85
N GLY A 149 -13.09 9.75 -21.06
CA GLY A 149 -14.46 10.05 -21.54
C GLY A 149 -14.57 11.28 -22.48
N ARG A 150 -15.77 11.84 -22.62
CA ARG A 150 -15.97 13.07 -23.41
C ARG A 150 -15.73 14.35 -22.59
N GLN A 151 -15.10 15.37 -23.18
CA GLN A 151 -15.04 16.71 -22.63
C GLN A 151 -16.30 17.48 -23.07
N ASP A 152 -17.07 18.00 -22.12
CA ASP A 152 -18.10 18.98 -22.43
C ASP A 152 -17.44 20.34 -22.64
N PHE A 153 -17.20 20.70 -23.90
CA PHE A 153 -16.76 22.06 -24.23
C PHE A 153 -17.87 23.05 -23.89
N ILE A 154 -17.69 23.81 -22.81
CA ILE A 154 -18.53 24.98 -22.55
C ILE A 154 -18.14 26.06 -23.58
N MET A 155 -18.89 26.16 -24.68
CA MET A 155 -18.68 27.18 -25.72
C MET A 155 -18.96 28.63 -25.24
N SER A 156 -19.27 28.87 -23.97
CA SER A 156 -19.76 30.18 -23.49
C SER A 156 -18.68 31.18 -23.10
N ARG A 157 -17.40 30.95 -23.40
CA ARG A 157 -16.40 32.03 -23.41
C ARG A 157 -16.04 32.33 -24.86
N SER A 158 -16.87 33.18 -25.48
CA SER A 158 -16.43 33.86 -26.70
C SER A 158 -15.07 34.50 -26.43
N PRO A 159 -14.08 34.37 -27.33
CA PRO A 159 -12.83 35.12 -27.20
C PRO A 159 -13.16 36.61 -27.13
N PRO A 160 -12.43 37.43 -26.34
CA PRO A 160 -12.64 38.87 -26.37
C PRO A 160 -12.48 39.34 -27.81
N SER A 161 -13.55 39.86 -28.40
CA SER A 161 -13.52 40.50 -29.70
C SER A 161 -12.67 41.77 -29.57
N ARG A 162 -11.36 41.66 -29.79
CA ARG A 162 -10.56 42.82 -30.19
C ARG A 162 -10.82 43.01 -31.68
N GLU A 163 -11.84 43.79 -32.03
CA GLU A 163 -11.84 44.45 -33.33
C GLU A 163 -10.60 45.35 -33.38
N LEU A 164 -9.64 44.96 -34.23
CA LEU A 164 -8.55 45.85 -34.61
C LEU A 164 -9.12 46.85 -35.60
N ILE A 165 -9.48 48.03 -35.10
CA ILE A 165 -9.79 49.19 -35.95
C ILE A 165 -8.47 49.71 -36.49
N PHE A 166 -8.23 49.55 -37.79
CA PHE A 166 -7.21 50.33 -38.49
C PHE A 166 -7.82 51.69 -38.85
N THR A 167 -7.21 52.78 -38.36
CA THR A 167 -7.44 54.14 -38.85
C THR A 167 -6.29 54.52 -39.78
#